data_AF-A0A0F9URE7-F1
#
_entry.id   AF-A0A0F9URE7-F1
#
_cell.length_a   1.000
_cell.length_b   1.000
_cell.length_c   1.000
_cell.angle_alpha   90.00
_cell.angle_beta   90.00
_cell.angle_gamma   90.00
#
_symmetry.space_group_name_H-M   'P 1'
#
loop_
_entity.id
_entity.type
_entity.pdbx_description
1 polymer ?
#
loop_
_entity_poly.entity_id
_entity_poly.type
_entity_poly.pdbx_seq_one_letter_code
_entity_poly.pdbx_strand_id
1 'polypeptide(L)'
;MTDYCHIDDGAIDDGPRALPRAWRNVSGLRRGTPEFLKDKGWLPVRYVDESFDPATQVRTGPVGCNVGDPVPPDADEVVGIYTVKDKTQLELDDDQQAVDIAKLSTSVDKIAFILTELTQKLFEKNVIIPDDFTQPVRQIYREIEEIVGRAKPK
;
A
#
# COMPACT_ATOMS: atom_id res chain seq x y z
N MET A 1 -14.46 12.46 -4.53
CA MET A 1 -14.44 12.91 -5.95
C MET A 1 -15.16 11.84 -6.73
N THR A 2 -16.15 12.18 -7.56
CA THR A 2 -16.91 11.16 -8.30
C THR A 2 -16.15 10.80 -9.58
N ASP A 3 -15.87 9.52 -9.76
CA ASP A 3 -15.30 9.00 -11.01
C ASP A 3 -16.41 8.77 -12.04
N TYR A 4 -16.01 8.75 -13.31
CA TYR A 4 -16.90 8.53 -14.44
C TYR A 4 -16.28 7.54 -15.41
N CYS A 5 -17.14 6.80 -16.10
CA CYS A 5 -16.78 5.98 -17.25
C CYS A 5 -17.47 6.53 -18.50
N HIS A 6 -16.78 6.47 -19.63
CA HIS A 6 -17.38 6.74 -20.93
C HIS A 6 -17.80 5.41 -21.56
N ILE A 7 -19.03 5.38 -22.08
CA ILE A 7 -19.67 4.21 -22.67
C ILE A 7 -19.78 4.44 -24.17
N ASP A 8 -19.27 3.48 -24.95
CA ASP A 8 -19.40 3.43 -26.41
C ASP A 8 -19.82 2.01 -26.80
N ASP A 9 -20.79 1.90 -27.70
CA ASP A 9 -21.37 0.61 -28.14
C ASP A 9 -21.79 -0.35 -27.00
N GLY A 10 -22.32 0.20 -25.91
CA GLY A 10 -22.81 -0.58 -24.76
C GLY A 10 -21.71 -1.16 -23.87
N ALA A 11 -20.46 -0.73 -24.00
CA ALA A 11 -19.35 -1.11 -23.12
C ALA A 11 -18.54 0.11 -22.67
N ILE A 12 -17.81 -0.05 -21.57
CA ILE A 12 -16.88 1.00 -21.09
C ILE A 12 -15.71 1.11 -22.07
N ASP A 13 -15.52 2.29 -22.68
CA ASP A 13 -14.37 2.55 -23.55
C ASP A 13 -13.23 3.27 -22.81
N ASP A 14 -13.54 4.00 -21.72
CA ASP A 14 -12.60 4.80 -20.95
C ASP A 14 -13.11 5.02 -19.51
N GLY A 15 -12.17 5.21 -18.59
CA GLY A 15 -12.44 5.27 -17.14
C GLY A 15 -12.17 3.95 -16.42
N PRO A 16 -12.41 3.89 -15.09
CA PRO A 16 -13.01 4.92 -14.25
C PRO A 16 -12.01 6.05 -13.92
N ARG A 17 -12.41 7.32 -14.12
CA ARG A 17 -11.58 8.48 -13.78
C ARG A 17 -12.38 9.77 -13.63
N ALA A 18 -11.75 10.83 -13.12
CA ALA A 18 -12.31 12.17 -13.15
C ALA A 18 -12.59 12.65 -14.59
N LEU A 19 -13.70 13.38 -14.78
CA LEU A 19 -14.11 13.91 -16.08
C LEU A 19 -12.98 14.72 -16.74
N PRO A 20 -12.65 14.43 -18.02
CA PRO A 20 -11.71 15.25 -18.76
C PRO A 20 -12.28 16.65 -19.01
N ARG A 21 -11.43 17.63 -19.32
CA ARG A 21 -11.91 18.98 -19.71
C ARG A 21 -12.69 18.96 -21.02
N ALA A 22 -12.27 18.09 -21.94
CA ALA A 22 -12.88 17.83 -23.23
C ALA A 22 -12.62 16.37 -23.62
N TRP A 23 -13.50 15.79 -24.43
CA TRP A 23 -13.37 14.43 -24.95
C TRP A 23 -13.89 14.39 -26.38
N ARG A 24 -13.09 13.86 -27.31
CA ARG A 24 -13.37 13.93 -28.76
C ARG A 24 -13.75 15.38 -29.14
N ASN A 25 -14.92 15.61 -29.73
CA ASN A 25 -15.39 16.95 -30.13
C ASN A 25 -16.32 17.62 -29.08
N VAL A 26 -16.36 17.11 -27.85
CA VAL A 26 -17.22 17.61 -26.78
C VAL A 26 -16.37 18.34 -25.74
N SER A 27 -16.72 19.60 -25.47
CA SER A 27 -16.08 20.42 -24.42
C SER A 27 -17.04 20.66 -23.26
N GLY A 28 -16.50 21.06 -22.10
CA GLY A 28 -17.32 21.48 -20.96
C GLY A 28 -17.79 20.34 -20.05
N LEU A 29 -17.33 19.11 -20.25
CA LEU A 29 -17.75 17.92 -19.48
C LEU A 29 -17.63 18.11 -17.96
N ARG A 30 -16.55 18.72 -17.46
CA ARG A 30 -16.38 19.00 -16.02
C ARG A 30 -17.46 19.89 -15.39
N ARG A 31 -18.21 20.63 -16.21
CA ARG A 31 -19.31 21.53 -15.79
C ARG A 31 -20.65 21.08 -16.35
N GLY A 32 -20.70 19.92 -17.02
CA GLY A 32 -21.92 19.37 -17.60
C GLY A 32 -22.92 18.99 -16.51
N THR A 33 -24.20 19.06 -16.84
CA THR A 33 -25.24 18.47 -15.98
C THR A 33 -25.22 16.95 -16.12
N PRO A 34 -25.78 16.18 -15.16
CA PRO A 34 -25.87 14.73 -15.26
C PRO A 34 -26.54 14.25 -16.57
N GLU A 35 -27.57 14.96 -17.03
CA GLU A 35 -28.30 14.62 -18.26
C GLU A 35 -27.43 14.84 -19.50
N PHE A 36 -26.69 15.95 -19.53
CA PHE A 36 -25.72 16.22 -20.61
C PHE A 36 -24.59 15.18 -20.63
N LEU A 37 -24.09 14.78 -19.46
CA LEU A 37 -23.06 13.75 -19.36
C LEU A 37 -23.57 12.39 -19.85
N LYS A 38 -24.77 12.00 -19.42
CA LYS A 38 -25.43 10.76 -19.87
C LYS A 38 -25.65 10.75 -21.38
N ASP A 39 -26.13 11.84 -21.97
CA ASP A 39 -26.28 11.99 -23.44
C ASP A 39 -24.94 11.83 -24.19
N LYS A 40 -23.83 12.21 -23.55
CA LYS A 40 -22.48 12.05 -24.09
C LYS A 40 -21.80 10.73 -23.69
N GLY A 41 -22.57 9.77 -23.17
CA GLY A 41 -22.05 8.46 -22.77
C GLY A 41 -21.23 8.46 -21.49
N TRP A 42 -21.14 9.58 -20.76
CA TRP A 42 -20.42 9.66 -19.50
C TRP A 42 -21.36 9.33 -18.34
N LEU A 43 -21.16 8.16 -17.73
CA LEU A 43 -21.90 7.72 -16.55
C LEU A 43 -21.06 7.85 -15.28
N PRO A 44 -21.63 8.29 -14.16
CA PRO A 44 -20.94 8.30 -12.88
C PRO A 44 -20.67 6.86 -12.41
N VAL A 45 -19.56 6.68 -11.71
CA VAL A 45 -19.18 5.40 -11.08
C VAL A 45 -19.57 5.43 -9.62
N ARG A 46 -20.30 4.40 -9.19
CA ARG A 46 -20.57 4.14 -7.78
C ARG A 46 -19.81 2.90 -7.34
N TYR A 47 -18.90 3.09 -6.39
CA TYR A 47 -18.20 1.97 -5.76
C TYR A 47 -19.05 1.39 -4.64
N VAL A 48 -19.18 0.07 -4.66
CA VAL A 48 -19.74 -0.72 -3.57
C VAL A 48 -18.57 -1.30 -2.80
N ASP A 49 -18.31 -0.70 -1.64
CA ASP A 49 -17.27 -1.12 -0.72
C ASP A 49 -17.89 -1.88 0.47
N GLU A 50 -17.28 -3.01 0.81
CA GLU A 50 -17.52 -3.73 2.07
C GLU A 50 -16.51 -3.28 3.14
N SER A 51 -16.80 -3.54 4.41
CA SER A 51 -15.82 -3.32 5.49
C SER A 51 -14.58 -4.17 5.23
N PHE A 52 -13.40 -3.54 5.24
CA PHE A 52 -12.13 -4.17 4.89
C PHE A 52 -11.11 -3.99 6.03
N ASP A 53 -10.57 -5.10 6.53
CA ASP A 53 -9.42 -5.12 7.43
C ASP A 53 -8.14 -5.60 6.69
N PRO A 54 -7.17 -4.72 6.43
CA PRO A 54 -5.96 -5.10 5.70
C PRO A 54 -5.06 -6.08 6.47
N ALA A 55 -5.23 -6.24 7.78
CA ALA A 55 -4.45 -7.22 8.54
C ALA A 55 -4.87 -8.66 8.21
N THR A 56 -6.17 -8.88 8.01
CA THR A 56 -6.75 -10.23 7.92
C THR A 56 -7.37 -10.55 6.57
N GLN A 57 -7.56 -9.55 5.71
CA GLN A 57 -8.31 -9.70 4.47
C GLN A 57 -7.54 -9.19 3.25
N VAL A 58 -7.92 -9.72 2.08
CA VAL A 58 -7.52 -9.22 0.76
C VAL A 58 -8.76 -8.62 0.10
N ARG A 59 -8.63 -7.39 -0.40
CA ARG A 59 -9.64 -6.74 -1.23
C ARG A 59 -9.22 -6.83 -2.69
N THR A 60 -10.08 -7.39 -3.53
CA THR A 60 -9.91 -7.44 -4.99
C THR A 60 -10.96 -6.58 -5.66
N GLY A 61 -10.63 -6.04 -6.84
CA GLY A 61 -11.50 -5.15 -7.60
C GLY A 61 -10.98 -3.71 -7.69
N PRO A 62 -11.77 -2.80 -8.29
CA PRO A 62 -13.20 -2.94 -8.57
C PRO A 62 -13.47 -3.75 -9.86
N VAL A 63 -14.54 -4.56 -9.85
CA VAL A 63 -15.07 -5.26 -11.04
C VAL A 63 -16.39 -4.64 -11.48
N GLY A 64 -16.75 -4.76 -12.77
CA GLY A 64 -17.98 -4.15 -13.31
C GLY A 64 -17.84 -2.68 -13.70
N CYS A 65 -16.63 -2.14 -13.62
CA CYS A 65 -16.30 -0.79 -14.06
C CYS A 65 -14.97 -0.70 -14.84
N ASN A 66 -14.47 -1.82 -15.37
CA ASN A 66 -13.23 -1.85 -16.15
C ASN A 66 -13.53 -1.59 -17.63
N VAL A 67 -12.54 -1.05 -18.36
CA VAL A 67 -12.65 -0.92 -19.83
C VAL A 67 -12.95 -2.28 -20.47
N GLY A 68 -13.98 -2.31 -21.30
CA GLY A 68 -14.52 -3.51 -21.93
C GLY A 68 -15.67 -4.17 -21.17
N ASP A 69 -15.93 -3.79 -19.91
CA ASP A 69 -17.10 -4.31 -19.18
C ASP A 69 -18.39 -3.80 -19.85
N PRO A 70 -19.40 -4.69 -20.05
CA PRO A 70 -20.67 -4.31 -20.66
C PRO A 70 -21.50 -3.45 -19.70
N VAL A 71 -22.21 -2.47 -20.25
CA VAL A 71 -23.09 -1.57 -19.50
C VAL A 71 -24.51 -1.68 -20.07
N PRO A 72 -25.53 -1.92 -19.22
CA PRO A 72 -26.92 -1.95 -19.67
C PRO A 72 -27.31 -0.66 -20.40
N PRO A 73 -28.09 -0.71 -21.50
CA PRO A 73 -28.43 0.46 -22.32
C PRO A 73 -29.08 1.61 -21.56
N ASP A 74 -29.82 1.30 -20.49
CA ASP A 74 -30.57 2.28 -19.70
C ASP A 74 -29.90 2.60 -18.35
N ALA A 75 -28.65 2.18 -18.14
CA ALA A 75 -27.94 2.43 -16.89
C ALA A 75 -27.78 3.93 -16.62
N ASP A 76 -28.06 4.33 -15.38
CA ASP A 76 -27.81 5.70 -14.89
C ASP A 76 -26.41 5.86 -14.29
N GLU A 77 -25.76 4.75 -13.93
CA GLU A 77 -24.45 4.70 -13.29
C GLU A 77 -23.73 3.38 -13.63
N VAL A 78 -22.41 3.37 -13.48
CA VAL A 78 -21.57 2.18 -13.53
C VAL A 78 -21.26 1.74 -12.10
N VAL A 79 -21.44 0.45 -11.79
CA VAL A 79 -21.24 -0.07 -10.45
C VAL A 79 -19.92 -0.82 -10.37
N GLY A 80 -18.95 -0.26 -9.67
CA GLY A 80 -17.68 -0.92 -9.36
C GLY A 80 -17.79 -1.69 -8.03
N ILE A 81 -17.62 -3.00 -8.06
CA ILE A 81 -17.75 -3.85 -6.88
C ILE A 81 -16.36 -4.24 -6.39
N TYR A 82 -16.06 -3.96 -5.13
CA TYR A 82 -14.92 -4.56 -4.45
C TYR A 82 -15.38 -5.84 -3.75
N THR A 83 -14.60 -6.91 -3.90
CA THR A 83 -14.84 -8.16 -3.18
C THR A 83 -13.78 -8.32 -2.11
N VAL A 84 -14.21 -8.67 -0.90
CA VAL A 84 -13.32 -8.95 0.21
C VAL A 84 -13.28 -10.46 0.44
N LYS A 85 -12.07 -11.01 0.57
CA LYS A 85 -11.85 -12.38 1.02
C LYS A 85 -10.93 -12.38 2.23
N ASP A 86 -11.08 -13.35 3.12
CA ASP A 86 -10.09 -13.58 4.17
C ASP A 86 -8.77 -14.05 3.54
N LYS A 87 -7.66 -13.61 4.14
CA LYS A 87 -6.34 -14.09 3.76
C LYS A 87 -6.24 -15.58 4.02
N THR A 88 -5.57 -16.26 3.12
CA THR A 88 -5.09 -17.63 3.34
C THR A 88 -3.97 -17.61 4.36
N GLN A 89 -3.70 -18.76 5.01
CA GLN A 89 -2.58 -18.88 5.94
C GLN A 89 -1.25 -18.52 5.28
N LEU A 90 -1.07 -18.89 4.01
CA LEU A 90 0.13 -18.55 3.24
C LEU A 90 0.30 -17.03 3.10
N GLU A 91 -0.77 -16.29 2.74
CA GLU A 91 -0.72 -14.82 2.63
C GLU A 91 -0.40 -14.16 3.99
N LEU A 92 -0.90 -14.70 5.11
CA LEU A 92 -0.57 -14.21 6.45
C LEU A 92 0.89 -14.48 6.83
N ASP A 93 1.39 -15.67 6.50
CA ASP A 93 2.77 -16.07 6.78
C ASP A 93 3.75 -15.23 5.95
N ASP A 94 3.44 -14.97 4.68
CA ASP A 94 4.24 -14.10 3.79
C ASP A 94 4.31 -12.66 4.31
N ASP A 95 3.18 -12.10 4.75
CA ASP A 95 3.12 -10.76 5.35
C ASP A 95 3.97 -10.68 6.63
N GLN A 96 3.87 -11.70 7.48
CA GLN A 96 4.66 -11.79 8.71
C GLN A 96 6.15 -11.90 8.39
N GLN A 97 6.52 -12.71 7.40
CA GLN A 97 7.89 -12.84 6.94
C GLN A 97 8.44 -11.51 6.42
N ALA A 98 7.65 -10.74 5.64
CA ALA A 98 8.06 -9.43 5.16
C ALA A 98 8.32 -8.45 6.32
N VAL A 99 7.48 -8.46 7.35
CA VAL A 99 7.68 -7.68 8.58
C VAL A 99 8.97 -8.06 9.29
N ASP A 100 9.25 -9.36 9.42
CA ASP A 100 10.43 -9.83 10.12
C ASP A 100 11.72 -9.55 9.32
N ILE A 101 11.69 -9.62 7.99
CA ILE A 101 12.78 -9.18 7.13
C ILE A 101 13.06 -7.68 7.31
N ALA A 102 12.02 -6.84 7.36
CA ALA A 102 12.19 -5.39 7.58
C ALA A 102 12.81 -5.08 8.95
N LYS A 103 12.37 -5.80 10.00
CA LYS A 103 12.98 -5.69 11.35
C LYS A 103 14.44 -6.14 11.35
N LEU A 104 14.76 -7.23 10.65
CA LEU A 104 16.13 -7.73 10.54
C LEU A 104 17.02 -6.71 9.81
N SER A 105 16.57 -6.16 8.68
CA SER A 105 17.28 -5.08 7.96
C SER A 105 17.58 -3.90 8.88
N THR A 106 16.58 -3.43 9.62
CA THR A 106 16.73 -2.34 10.59
C THR A 106 17.76 -2.68 11.68
N SER A 107 17.80 -3.95 12.11
CA SER A 107 18.75 -4.41 13.12
C SER A 107 20.18 -4.49 12.58
N VAL A 108 20.36 -4.91 11.32
CA VAL A 108 21.65 -4.89 10.63
C VAL A 108 22.18 -3.47 10.51
N ASP A 109 21.33 -2.49 10.16
CA ASP A 109 21.74 -1.08 10.10
C ASP A 109 22.23 -0.55 11.45
N LYS A 110 21.56 -0.93 12.54
CA LYS A 110 22.00 -0.60 13.91
C LYS A 110 23.35 -1.21 14.24
N ILE A 111 23.60 -2.46 13.84
CA ILE A 111 24.89 -3.12 14.04
C ILE A 111 25.99 -2.42 13.23
N ALA A 112 25.72 -2.05 11.98
CA ALA A 112 26.66 -1.31 11.15
C ALA A 112 27.04 0.04 11.78
N PHE A 113 26.07 0.72 12.38
CA PHE A 113 26.31 1.95 13.15
C PHE A 113 27.25 1.71 14.35
N ILE A 114 26.99 0.66 15.15
CA ILE A 114 27.84 0.30 16.29
C ILE A 114 29.26 -0.06 15.84
N LEU A 115 29.41 -0.83 14.77
CA LEU A 115 30.71 -1.20 14.21
C LEU A 115 31.50 0.03 13.73
N THR A 116 30.81 1.04 13.20
CA THR A 116 31.43 2.31 12.81
C THR A 116 31.99 3.04 14.02
N GLU A 117 31.20 3.18 15.10
CA GLU A 117 31.66 3.81 16.35
C GLU A 117 32.84 3.04 16.99
N LEU A 118 32.77 1.70 17.02
CA LEU A 118 33.85 0.84 17.51
C LEU A 118 35.15 1.05 16.72
N THR A 119 35.03 1.06 15.39
CA THR A 119 36.18 1.23 14.49
C THR A 119 36.84 2.60 14.71
N GLN A 120 36.05 3.66 14.82
CA GLN A 120 36.56 5.00 15.11
C GLN A 120 37.36 5.04 16.42
N LYS A 121 36.83 4.45 17.50
CA LYS A 121 37.53 4.40 18.79
C LYS A 121 38.80 3.56 18.78
N LEU A 122 38.82 2.47 18.00
CA LEU A 122 40.03 1.67 17.80
C LEU A 122 41.13 2.47 17.07
N PHE A 123 40.78 3.27 16.07
CA PHE A 123 41.72 4.16 15.38
C PHE A 123 42.27 5.27 16.30
N GLU A 124 41.47 5.72 17.27
CA GLU A 124 41.89 6.67 18.30
C GLU A 124 42.81 6.06 19.38
N LYS A 125 43.13 4.75 19.29
CA LYS A 125 44.04 4.00 20.19
C LYS A 125 43.70 4.08 21.69
N ASN A 126 42.43 4.29 22.02
CA ASN A 126 41.97 4.24 23.40
C ASN A 126 41.54 2.82 23.80
N VAL A 127 41.82 2.42 25.04
CA VAL A 127 41.23 1.22 25.65
C VAL A 127 39.73 1.47 25.77
N ILE A 128 38.91 0.69 25.06
CA ILE A 128 37.45 0.88 25.03
C ILE A 128 36.81 0.11 26.18
N ILE A 129 36.15 0.82 27.08
CA ILE A 129 35.31 0.27 28.15
C ILE A 129 33.83 0.56 27.79
N PRO A 130 32.84 -0.27 28.17
CA PRO A 130 31.44 -0.11 27.76
C PRO A 130 30.82 1.26 28.08
N ASP A 131 31.37 2.00 29.05
CA ASP A 131 30.92 3.36 29.39
C ASP A 131 31.32 4.43 28.38
N ASP A 132 32.25 4.13 27.48
CA ASP A 132 32.68 5.08 26.47
C ASP A 132 31.61 5.24 25.37
N PHE A 133 30.69 4.29 25.19
CA PHE A 133 29.70 4.32 24.11
C PHE A 133 28.59 5.35 24.36
N THR A 134 28.00 5.84 23.26
CA THR A 134 26.78 6.64 23.32
C THR A 134 25.67 5.83 24.00
N GLN A 135 24.73 6.51 24.67
CA GLN A 135 23.64 5.84 25.40
C GLN A 135 22.88 4.78 24.56
N PRO A 136 22.56 5.05 23.27
CA PRO A 136 21.91 4.07 22.40
C PRO A 136 22.74 2.80 22.20
N VAL A 137 24.05 2.93 22.06
CA VAL A 137 24.97 1.80 21.81
C VAL A 137 25.18 0.98 23.09
N ARG A 138 25.19 1.61 24.26
CA ARG A 138 25.17 0.89 25.56
C ARG A 138 23.91 0.05 25.73
N GLN A 139 22.76 0.58 25.34
CA GLN A 139 21.49 -0.14 25.45
C GLN A 139 21.51 -1.40 24.58
N ILE A 140 21.96 -1.28 23.33
CA ILE A 140 22.07 -2.42 22.40
C ILE A 140 23.09 -3.45 22.91
N TYR A 141 24.22 -3.00 23.46
CA TYR A 141 25.22 -3.91 24.04
C TYR A 141 24.65 -4.76 25.18
N ARG A 142 23.87 -4.16 26.09
CA ARG A 142 23.20 -4.87 27.19
C ARG A 142 22.16 -5.88 26.69
N GLU A 143 21.38 -5.49 25.69
CA GLU A 143 20.39 -6.39 25.07
C GLU A 143 21.05 -7.62 24.45
N ILE A 144 22.21 -7.45 23.80
CA ILE A 144 23.00 -8.55 23.25
C ILE A 144 23.59 -9.44 24.37
N GLU A 145 24.13 -8.85 25.45
CA GLU A 145 24.64 -9.62 26.60
C GLU A 145 23.56 -10.50 27.25
N GLU A 146 22.34 -9.98 27.42
CA GLU A 146 21.22 -10.75 27.96
C GLU A 146 20.79 -11.90 27.03
N ILE A 147 20.84 -11.70 25.71
CA ILE A 147 20.56 -12.76 24.74
C ILE A 147 21.65 -13.84 24.80
N VAL A 148 22.93 -13.44 24.84
CA VAL A 148 24.07 -14.37 24.92
C VAL A 148 24.08 -15.13 26.25
N GLY A 149 23.75 -14.47 27.36
CA GLY A 149 23.62 -15.10 28.68
C GLY A 149 22.55 -16.19 28.72
N ARG A 150 21.43 -15.99 28.00
CA ARG A 150 20.38 -17.00 27.84
C ARG A 150 20.77 -18.14 26.89
N ALA A 151 21.66 -17.89 25.94
CA ALA A 151 22.11 -18.85 24.92
C ALA A 151 23.29 -19.73 25.36
N LYS A 152 23.98 -19.40 26.47
CA LYS A 152 25.07 -20.25 26.99
C LYS A 152 24.51 -21.55 27.57
N PRO A 153 24.94 -22.73 27.08
CA PRO A 153 24.62 -23.99 27.72
C PRO A 153 25.27 -24.03 29.12
N LYS A 154 24.55 -24.60 30.09
CA LYS A 154 25.03 -24.82 31.46
C LYS A 154 26.27 -25.71 31.49
#